data_AF-A0A1H8LVV5-F1
#
_entry.id   AF-A0A1H8LVV5-F1
#
_cell.length_a   1.000
_cell.length_b   1.000
_cell.length_c   1.000
_cell.angle_alpha   90.00
_cell.angle_beta   90.00
_cell.angle_gamma   90.00
#
_symmetry.space_group_name_H-M   'P 1'
#
loop_
_entity.id
_entity.type
_entity.pdbx_description
1 polymer ?
#
loop_
_entity_poly.entity_id
_entity_poly.type
_entity_poly.pdbx_seq_one_letter_code
_entity_poly.pdbx_strand_id
1 'polypeptide(L)'
;MKITREFCPGDRYVYDFGLCSYEKGWAQVDTAQDASYFGTWANPTRLMIFSYCEGDTTLKEAASPEEFAAELREIDAWNRANGYGPGRIDPGFDPAMRAAFDRLSLADLFY
;
A
#
# COMPACT_ATOMS: atom_id res chain seq x y z
N MET A 1 -11.48 10.68 -1.40
CA MET A 1 -11.25 9.24 -1.62
C MET A 1 -12.55 8.49 -1.40
N LYS A 2 -12.87 7.53 -2.26
CA LYS A 2 -13.93 6.55 -2.00
C LYS A 2 -13.36 5.44 -1.12
N ILE A 3 -14.11 5.02 -0.09
CA ILE A 3 -13.66 4.01 0.87
C ILE A 3 -14.65 2.86 0.89
N THR A 4 -14.14 1.64 0.70
CA THR A 4 -14.89 0.39 0.86
C THR A 4 -14.27 -0.39 2.01
N ARG A 5 -15.11 -0.98 2.87
CA ARG A 5 -14.68 -1.78 4.02
C ARG A 5 -15.40 -3.11 4.01
N GLU A 6 -14.66 -4.17 4.27
CA GLU A 6 -15.16 -5.53 4.34
C GLU A 6 -14.44 -6.29 5.45
N PHE A 7 -14.95 -7.47 5.80
CA PHE A 7 -14.30 -8.38 6.73
C PHE A 7 -13.96 -9.69 6.02
N CYS A 8 -12.71 -10.12 6.14
CA CYS A 8 -12.17 -11.33 5.54
C CYS A 8 -11.27 -12.04 6.56
N PRO A 9 -11.75 -13.09 7.26
CA PRO A 9 -10.97 -13.74 8.29
C PRO A 9 -9.75 -14.45 7.68
N GLY A 10 -8.58 -14.31 8.30
CA GLY A 10 -7.37 -15.02 7.88
C GLY A 10 -6.09 -14.28 8.26
N ASP A 11 -5.14 -14.28 7.34
CA ASP A 11 -3.88 -13.56 7.44
C ASP A 11 -3.64 -12.73 6.18
N ARG A 12 -2.61 -11.88 6.23
CA ARG A 12 -2.27 -10.98 5.13
C ARG A 12 -1.77 -11.73 3.89
N TYR A 13 -1.35 -12.99 4.01
CA TYR A 13 -0.70 -13.73 2.92
C TYR A 13 -1.65 -14.05 1.77
N VAL A 14 -2.97 -14.08 2.05
CA VAL A 14 -4.02 -14.12 1.00
C VAL A 14 -3.93 -12.91 0.05
N TYR A 15 -3.45 -11.77 0.55
CA TYR A 15 -3.24 -10.57 -0.25
C TYR A 15 -1.84 -10.55 -0.87
N ASP A 16 -0.79 -10.79 -0.08
CA ASP A 16 0.61 -10.80 -0.54
C ASP A 16 0.80 -11.68 -1.78
N PHE A 17 0.33 -12.92 -1.70
CA PHE A 17 0.52 -13.93 -2.76
C PHE A 17 -0.70 -14.08 -3.66
N GLY A 18 -1.72 -13.24 -3.46
CA GLY A 18 -3.03 -13.39 -4.10
C GLY A 18 -3.54 -12.09 -4.68
N LEU A 19 -4.46 -11.43 -3.98
CA LEU A 19 -5.23 -10.29 -4.49
C LEU A 19 -4.40 -9.02 -4.70
N CYS A 20 -3.38 -8.81 -3.85
CA CYS A 20 -2.47 -7.67 -3.90
C CYS A 20 -1.05 -8.08 -4.34
N SER A 21 -0.96 -9.04 -5.26
CA SER A 21 0.31 -9.46 -5.85
C SER A 21 0.85 -8.46 -6.89
N TYR A 22 2.17 -8.49 -7.09
CA TYR A 22 2.85 -7.73 -8.14
C TYR A 22 2.26 -7.94 -9.54
N GLU A 23 1.93 -9.18 -9.89
CA GLU A 23 1.31 -9.52 -11.18
C GLU A 23 -0.03 -8.80 -11.41
N LYS A 24 -0.69 -8.37 -10.33
CA LYS A 24 -1.95 -7.61 -10.35
C LYS A 24 -1.74 -6.11 -10.18
N GLY A 25 -0.50 -5.64 -10.24
CA GLY A 25 -0.14 -4.23 -10.20
C GLY A 25 -0.05 -3.63 -8.79
N TRP A 26 0.12 -4.46 -7.77
CA TRP A 26 0.23 -4.01 -6.38
C TRP A 26 1.67 -4.10 -5.88
N ALA A 27 2.07 -3.12 -5.09
CA ALA A 27 3.31 -3.06 -4.36
C ALA A 27 3.00 -3.03 -2.86
N GLN A 28 3.75 -3.76 -2.05
CA GLN A 28 3.60 -3.67 -0.59
C GLN A 28 4.15 -2.31 -0.11
N VAL A 29 3.50 -1.74 0.90
CA VAL A 29 4.00 -0.60 1.65
C VAL A 29 4.50 -1.13 2.99
N ASP A 30 5.78 -1.44 3.03
CA ASP A 30 6.48 -1.96 4.19
C ASP A 30 6.51 -0.95 5.32
N THR A 31 6.28 -1.45 6.53
CA THR A 31 6.47 -0.71 7.77
C THR A 31 7.27 -1.60 8.72
N ALA A 32 7.65 -1.08 9.89
CA ALA A 32 8.26 -1.90 10.93
C ALA A 32 7.28 -2.90 11.57
N GLN A 33 6.00 -2.89 11.17
CA GLN A 33 4.97 -3.82 11.64
C GLN A 33 4.95 -5.09 10.78
N ASP A 34 6.04 -5.85 10.81
CA ASP A 34 6.07 -7.15 10.14
C ASP A 34 5.29 -8.19 10.96
N ALA A 35 4.01 -8.32 10.63
CA ALA A 35 3.09 -9.24 11.27
C ALA A 35 2.22 -9.92 10.23
N SER A 36 1.84 -11.18 10.46
CA SER A 36 0.93 -11.91 9.57
C SER A 36 -0.50 -11.34 9.58
N TYR A 37 -0.87 -10.60 10.61
CA TYR A 37 -2.22 -10.05 10.79
C TYR A 37 -2.39 -8.62 10.28
N PHE A 38 -1.37 -8.01 9.67
CA PHE A 38 -1.42 -6.63 9.19
C PHE A 38 -0.66 -6.45 7.88
N GLY A 39 -1.18 -5.64 6.96
CA GLY A 39 -0.45 -5.25 5.75
C GLY A 39 -1.08 -4.06 5.03
N THR A 40 -0.26 -3.35 4.25
CA THR A 40 -0.68 -2.25 3.37
C THR A 40 -0.09 -2.45 1.98
N TRP A 41 -0.89 -2.22 0.93
CA TRP A 41 -0.45 -2.33 -0.47
C TRP A 41 -1.00 -1.16 -1.28
N ALA A 42 -0.26 -0.79 -2.33
CA ALA A 42 -0.60 0.33 -3.20
C ALA A 42 -0.56 -0.10 -4.68
N ASN A 43 -1.56 0.31 -5.44
CA ASN A 43 -1.64 0.13 -6.88
C ASN A 43 -1.55 1.49 -7.58
N PRO A 44 -0.39 1.85 -8.16
CA PRO A 44 -0.15 3.18 -8.73
C PRO A 44 -0.89 3.41 -10.05
N THR A 45 -1.32 2.34 -10.73
CA THR A 45 -2.05 2.45 -12.00
C THR A 45 -3.54 2.69 -11.77
N ARG A 46 -4.10 2.05 -10.74
CA ARG A 46 -5.51 2.17 -10.36
C ARG A 46 -5.76 3.24 -9.29
N LEU A 47 -4.70 3.84 -8.75
CA LEU A 47 -4.75 4.82 -7.65
C LEU A 47 -5.48 4.27 -6.42
N MET A 48 -5.14 3.04 -6.04
CA MET A 48 -5.80 2.32 -4.95
C MET A 48 -4.81 1.98 -3.85
N ILE A 49 -5.27 2.08 -2.60
CA ILE A 49 -4.52 1.67 -1.42
C ILE A 49 -5.39 0.70 -0.65
N PHE A 50 -4.84 -0.47 -0.37
CA PHE A 50 -5.51 -1.54 0.35
C PHE A 50 -4.79 -1.77 1.68
N SER A 51 -5.55 -1.94 2.76
CA SER A 51 -5.00 -2.30 4.06
C SER A 51 -5.79 -3.44 4.68
N TYR A 52 -5.09 -4.33 5.35
CA TYR A 52 -5.62 -5.46 6.11
C TYR A 52 -5.17 -5.36 7.56
N CYS A 53 -6.08 -5.60 8.51
CA CYS A 53 -5.75 -5.70 9.93
C CYS A 53 -6.72 -6.67 10.63
N GLU A 54 -6.22 -7.84 11.07
CA GLU A 54 -6.97 -8.81 11.88
C GLU A 54 -8.37 -9.17 11.33
N GLY A 55 -8.49 -9.22 10.00
CA GLY A 55 -9.74 -9.53 9.31
C GLY A 55 -10.42 -8.30 8.70
N ASP A 56 -10.19 -7.11 9.24
CA ASP A 56 -10.72 -5.87 8.68
C ASP A 56 -9.94 -5.47 7.43
N THR A 57 -10.66 -5.13 6.38
CA THR A 57 -10.10 -4.64 5.14
C THR A 57 -10.58 -3.22 4.87
N THR A 58 -9.71 -2.40 4.31
CA THR A 58 -10.08 -1.09 3.78
C THR A 58 -9.45 -0.92 2.40
N LEU A 59 -10.29 -0.66 1.40
CA LEU A 59 -9.87 -0.23 0.08
C LEU A 59 -10.18 1.26 -0.08
N LYS A 60 -9.14 2.06 -0.29
CA LYS A 60 -9.23 3.47 -0.64
C LYS A 60 -8.98 3.63 -2.14
N GLU A 61 -9.90 4.28 -2.84
CA GLU A 61 -9.80 4.61 -4.26
C GLU A 61 -9.70 6.13 -4.39
N ALA A 62 -8.54 6.62 -4.85
CA ALA A 62 -8.30 8.04 -5.08
C ALA A 62 -8.88 8.48 -6.43
N ALA A 63 -9.42 9.69 -6.45
CA ALA A 63 -9.98 10.31 -7.65
C ALA A 63 -8.91 10.95 -8.56
N SER A 64 -7.71 11.19 -8.01
CA SER A 64 -6.59 11.77 -8.76
C SER A 64 -5.22 11.25 -8.27
N PRO A 65 -4.17 11.37 -9.10
CA PRO A 65 -2.78 11.09 -8.72
C PRO A 65 -2.33 11.82 -7.46
N GLU A 66 -2.71 13.08 -7.31
CA GLU A 66 -2.33 13.93 -6.17
C GLU A 66 -2.97 13.44 -4.87
N GLU A 67 -4.24 13.04 -4.93
CA GLU A 67 -4.94 12.46 -3.78
C GLU A 67 -4.31 11.11 -3.36
N PHE A 68 -3.92 10.27 -4.33
CA PHE A 68 -3.21 9.02 -4.06
C PHE A 68 -1.85 9.25 -3.40
N ALA A 69 -1.06 10.18 -3.93
CA ALA A 69 0.26 10.51 -3.38
C ALA A 69 0.15 11.14 -1.98
N ALA A 70 -0.86 11.97 -1.74
CA ALA A 70 -1.12 12.55 -0.42
C ALA A 70 -1.42 11.46 0.63
N GLU A 71 -2.25 10.49 0.31
CA GLU A 71 -2.59 9.40 1.23
C GLU A 71 -1.38 8.52 1.58
N LEU A 72 -0.53 8.16 0.60
CA LEU A 72 0.70 7.42 0.90
C LEU A 72 1.66 8.19 1.80
N ARG A 73 1.72 9.52 1.66
CA ARG A 73 2.51 10.37 2.56
C ARG A 73 1.88 10.49 3.94
N GLU A 74 0.56 10.52 4.05
CA GLU A 74 -0.14 10.46 5.34
C GLU A 74 0.13 9.12 6.06
N ILE A 75 0.12 8.01 5.32
CA ILE A 75 0.49 6.69 5.83
C ILE A 75 1.94 6.68 6.34
N ASP A 76 2.90 7.19 5.56
CA ASP A 76 4.30 7.32 6.01
C ASP A 76 4.42 8.20 7.27
N ALA A 77 3.78 9.37 7.28
CA ALA A 77 3.81 10.28 8.42
C ALA A 77 3.22 9.65 9.68
N TRP A 78 2.09 8.93 9.57
CA TRP A 78 1.47 8.23 10.68
C TRP A 78 2.36 7.11 11.23
N ASN A 79 2.96 6.29 10.35
CA ASN A 79 3.87 5.23 10.79
C ASN A 79 5.08 5.80 11.54
N ARG A 80 5.67 6.89 11.04
CA ARG A 80 6.78 7.59 11.74
C ARG A 80 6.36 8.12 13.11
N ALA A 81 5.19 8.77 13.18
CA ALA A 81 4.70 9.36 14.43
C ALA A 81 4.42 8.31 15.52
N ASN A 82 4.12 7.06 15.12
CA ASN A 82 3.79 5.99 16.04
C ASN A 82 4.92 4.96 16.24
N GLY A 83 6.12 5.23 15.72
CA GLY A 83 7.28 4.34 15.90
C GLY A 83 7.27 3.09 15.02
N TYR A 84 6.42 3.04 13.99
CA TYR A 84 6.32 1.95 13.02
C TYR A 84 7.21 2.16 11.80
N GLY A 85 8.21 3.04 11.91
CA GLY A 85 9.18 3.33 10.86
C GLY A 85 8.60 4.18 9.73
N PRO A 86 9.41 4.52 8.71
CA PRO A 86 8.85 5.02 7.46
C PRO A 86 7.95 3.97 6.81
N GLY A 87 6.90 4.42 6.12
CA GLY A 87 6.24 3.59 5.11
C GLY A 87 7.12 3.53 3.86
N ARG A 88 7.54 2.34 3.45
CA ARG A 88 8.40 2.13 2.28
C ARG A 88 7.67 1.33 1.21
N ILE A 89 7.57 1.88 0.02
CA ILE A 89 7.01 1.18 -1.13
C ILE A 89 8.08 0.20 -1.62
N ASP A 90 7.76 -1.09 -1.63
CA ASP A 90 8.55 -2.08 -2.35
C ASP A 90 7.97 -2.19 -3.77
N PRO A 91 8.62 -1.63 -4.81
CA PRO A 91 8.22 -1.84 -6.20
C PRO A 91 8.78 -3.16 -6.76
N GLY A 92 9.50 -3.94 -5.95
CA GLY A 92 10.18 -5.15 -6.35
C GLY A 92 11.26 -4.87 -7.39
N PHE A 93 11.56 -5.88 -8.20
CA PHE A 93 12.51 -5.75 -9.33
C PHE A 93 11.83 -5.32 -10.63
N ASP A 94 10.56 -4.90 -10.60
CA ASP A 94 9.81 -4.50 -11.80
C ASP A 94 10.08 -3.02 -12.15
N PRO A 95 10.79 -2.74 -13.26
CA PRO A 95 11.08 -1.36 -13.67
C PRO A 95 9.81 -0.56 -14.01
N ALA A 96 8.75 -1.23 -14.50
CA ALA A 96 7.50 -0.58 -14.85
C ALA A 96 6.75 -0.16 -13.59
N MET A 97 6.72 -1.00 -12.55
CA MET A 97 6.18 -0.66 -11.24
C MET A 97 6.90 0.54 -10.63
N ARG A 98 8.24 0.48 -10.61
CA ARG A 98 9.07 1.58 -10.11
C ARG A 98 8.79 2.89 -10.85
N ALA A 99 8.75 2.85 -12.18
CA ALA A 99 8.44 4.03 -13.00
C ALA A 99 7.01 4.54 -12.78
N ALA A 100 6.05 3.68 -12.43
CA ALA A 100 4.68 4.11 -12.15
C ALA A 100 4.59 4.97 -10.88
N PHE A 101 5.26 4.57 -9.81
CA PHE A 101 5.35 5.39 -8.59
C PHE A 101 6.21 6.65 -8.76
N ASP A 102 7.27 6.58 -9.55
CA ASP A 102 8.13 7.73 -9.82
C ASP A 102 7.35 8.86 -10.52
N ARG A 103 6.50 8.53 -11.51
CA ARG A 103 5.59 9.49 -12.15
C ARG A 103 4.60 10.16 -11.19
N LEU A 104 4.36 9.56 -10.03
CA LEU A 104 3.49 10.07 -8.97
C LEU A 104 4.27 10.86 -7.90
N SER A 105 5.58 11.11 -8.11
CA SER A 105 6.46 11.78 -7.16
C SER A 105 6.56 11.06 -5.80
N LEU A 106 6.64 9.73 -5.84
CA LEU A 106 6.74 8.85 -4.68
C LEU A 106 8.05 8.05 -4.63
N ALA A 107 9.02 8.36 -5.50
CA ALA A 107 10.29 7.63 -5.56
C ALA A 107 11.14 7.77 -4.28
N ASP A 108 10.92 8.83 -3.50
CA ASP A 108 11.53 9.06 -2.18
C ASP A 108 11.00 8.11 -1.09
N LEU A 109 9.89 7.41 -1.36
CA LEU A 109 9.31 6.40 -0.48
C LEU A 109 9.76 4.97 -0.81
N PHE A 110 10.61 4.74 -1.80
CA PHE A 110 11.08 3.38 -2.09
C PHE A 110 11.93 2.78 -0.95
N TYR A 111 11.85 1.45 -0.82
CA TYR A 111 12.79 0.63 -0.06
C TYR A 111 14.16 0.54 -0.76
#